data_AF-A0A932XGC0-F1
#
_entry.id   AF-A0A932XGC0-F1
#
_cell.length_a   1.000
_cell.length_b   1.000
_cell.length_c   1.000
_cell.angle_alpha   90.00
_cell.angle_beta   90.00
_cell.angle_gamma   90.00
#
_symmetry.space_group_name_H-M   'P 1'
#
loop_
_entity.id
_entity.type
_entity.pdbx_description
1 polymer ?
#
loop_
_entity_poly.entity_id
_entity_poly.type
_entity_poly.pdbx_seq_one_letter_code
_entity_poly.pdbx_strand_id
1 'polypeptide(L)'
;AQGWPIGTGIVEGACGHLVKDRMQQAGMRWTQPGAQAVLDLRAGRLNGDWDAYWTFHCRQQASRSYGPAAVLTAPPELLALETAA
;
A
#
# COMPACT_ATOMS: atom_id res chain seq x y z
N ALA A 1 -2.67 -15.61 -35.06
CA ALA A 1 -2.30 -15.85 -33.65
C ALA A 1 -2.16 -14.50 -32.95
N GLN A 2 -2.75 -14.29 -31.77
CA GLN A 2 -2.85 -12.97 -31.11
C GLN A 2 -1.56 -12.51 -30.39
N GLY A 3 -0.40 -13.14 -30.63
CA GLY A 3 0.89 -12.64 -30.13
C GLY A 3 1.09 -12.67 -28.61
N TRP A 4 0.21 -13.34 -27.86
CA TRP A 4 0.35 -13.47 -26.42
C TRP A 4 1.66 -14.18 -26.05
N PRO A 5 2.38 -13.71 -25.02
CA PRO A 5 3.54 -14.42 -24.52
C PRO A 5 3.12 -15.81 -24.03
N ILE A 6 3.63 -16.84 -24.70
CA ILE A 6 3.35 -18.26 -24.38
C ILE A 6 4.18 -18.70 -23.15
N GLY A 7 5.17 -17.91 -22.73
CA GLY A 7 6.01 -18.16 -21.56
C GLY A 7 5.50 -17.48 -20.29
N THR A 8 5.42 -18.24 -19.20
CA THR A 8 5.04 -17.78 -17.85
C THR A 8 6.13 -17.01 -17.13
N GLY A 9 7.34 -16.88 -17.70
CA GLY A 9 8.51 -16.32 -17.01
C GLY A 9 8.32 -14.90 -16.45
N ILE A 10 7.58 -14.02 -17.15
CA ILE A 10 7.25 -12.67 -16.64
C ILE A 10 6.31 -12.77 -15.43
N VAL A 11 5.33 -13.67 -15.49
CA VAL A 11 4.37 -13.89 -14.41
C VAL A 11 5.06 -14.53 -13.19
N GLU A 12 5.93 -15.51 -13.42
CA GLU A 12 6.74 -16.17 -12.39
C GLU A 12 7.73 -15.20 -11.73
N GLY A 13 8.38 -14.35 -12.52
CA GLY A 13 9.26 -13.29 -12.02
C GLY A 13 8.51 -12.28 -11.15
N ALA A 14 7.33 -11.83 -11.59
CA ALA A 14 6.47 -10.95 -10.80
C ALA A 14 6.01 -11.61 -9.50
N CYS A 15 5.58 -12.88 -9.54
CA CYS A 15 5.17 -13.63 -8.35
C CYS A 15 6.34 -13.83 -7.36
N GLY A 16 7.52 -14.17 -7.88
CA GLY A 16 8.75 -14.25 -7.08
C GLY A 16 9.03 -12.95 -6.35
N HIS A 17 9.03 -11.84 -7.07
CA HIS A 17 9.38 -10.55 -6.51
C HIS A 17 8.32 -9.97 -5.56
N LEU A 18 7.04 -10.05 -5.94
CA LEU A 18 5.95 -9.52 -5.15
C LEU A 18 5.71 -10.36 -3.88
N VAL A 19 5.59 -11.68 -4.06
CA VAL A 19 5.12 -12.60 -3.02
C VAL A 19 6.28 -13.31 -2.32
N LYS A 20 7.11 -14.04 -3.06
CA LYS A 20 8.10 -14.96 -2.48
C LYS A 20 9.12 -14.23 -1.60
N ASP A 21 9.65 -13.10 -2.10
CA ASP A 21 10.64 -12.28 -1.40
C ASP A 21 10.18 -11.82 -0.01
N ARG A 22 8.85 -11.68 0.21
CA ARG A 22 8.31 -11.21 1.49
C ARG A 22 7.63 -12.29 2.31
N MET A 23 7.08 -13.32 1.69
CA MET A 23 6.21 -14.27 2.38
C MET A 23 6.95 -15.53 2.82
N GLN A 24 8.13 -15.82 2.25
CA GLN A 24 8.85 -17.09 2.48
C GLN A 24 10.22 -16.93 3.15
N GLN A 25 10.51 -15.79 3.80
CA GLN A 25 11.75 -15.67 4.55
C GLN A 25 11.65 -16.39 5.92
N ALA A 26 12.80 -16.72 6.50
CA ALA A 26 12.86 -17.44 7.77
C ALA A 26 12.16 -16.69 8.90
N GLY A 27 11.40 -17.42 9.73
CA GLY A 27 10.70 -16.86 10.90
C GLY A 27 9.41 -16.10 10.59
N MET A 28 8.99 -16.02 9.33
CA MET A 28 7.78 -15.30 8.96
C MET A 28 6.52 -16.10 9.28
N ARG A 29 5.56 -15.42 9.92
CA ARG A 29 4.25 -15.95 10.24
C ARG A 29 3.20 -14.94 9.82
N TRP A 30 2.22 -15.42 9.07
CA TRP A 30 1.17 -14.57 8.51
C TRP A 30 -0.19 -15.18 8.77
N THR A 31 -1.13 -14.33 9.14
CA THR A 31 -2.54 -14.60 8.90
C THR A 31 -2.85 -14.27 7.44
N GLN A 32 -3.83 -14.94 6.83
CA GLN A 32 -4.27 -14.62 5.48
C GLN A 32 -4.57 -13.11 5.27
N PRO A 33 -5.35 -12.43 6.15
CA PRO A 33 -5.58 -11.00 5.99
C PRO A 33 -4.30 -10.15 6.16
N GLY A 34 -3.39 -10.55 7.05
CA GLY A 34 -2.13 -9.85 7.24
C GLY A 34 -1.18 -9.97 6.04
N ALA A 35 -1.10 -11.17 5.45
CA ALA A 35 -0.34 -11.38 4.22
C ALA A 35 -0.90 -10.53 3.08
N GLN A 36 -2.22 -10.55 2.87
CA GLN A 36 -2.87 -9.79 1.80
C GLN A 36 -2.60 -8.29 1.94
N ALA A 37 -2.79 -7.72 3.13
CA ALA A 37 -2.55 -6.30 3.36
C ALA A 37 -1.11 -5.88 3.03
N VAL A 38 -0.12 -6.73 3.34
CA VAL A 38 1.29 -6.46 2.99
C VAL A 38 1.54 -6.59 1.49
N LEU A 39 0.91 -7.57 0.82
CA LEU A 39 1.03 -7.73 -0.63
C LEU A 39 0.43 -6.54 -1.38
N ASP A 40 -0.71 -6.02 -0.93
CA ASP A 40 -1.37 -4.86 -1.55
C ASP A 40 -0.48 -3.60 -1.47
N LEU A 41 0.13 -3.34 -0.32
CA LEU A 41 1.09 -2.24 -0.15
C LEU A 41 2.32 -2.41 -1.04
N ARG A 42 2.85 -3.65 -1.16
CA ARG A 42 3.99 -3.94 -2.04
C ARG A 42 3.62 -3.75 -3.51
N ALA A 43 2.44 -4.19 -3.93
CA ALA A 43 1.96 -4.02 -5.29
C ALA A 43 1.87 -2.54 -5.67
N GLY A 44 1.25 -1.72 -4.81
CA GLY A 44 1.19 -0.27 -5.02
C GLY A 44 2.58 0.37 -5.13
N ARG A 45 3.54 -0.09 -4.33
CA ARG A 45 4.92 0.40 -4.42
C ARG A 45 5.63 -0.02 -5.71
N LEU A 46 5.52 -1.29 -6.11
CA LEU A 46 6.17 -1.80 -7.32
C LEU A 46 5.59 -1.20 -8.60
N ASN A 47 4.30 -0.84 -8.58
CA ASN A 47 3.64 -0.16 -9.69
C ASN A 47 3.94 1.35 -9.75
N GLY A 48 4.56 1.92 -8.71
CA GLY A 48 4.82 3.37 -8.63
C GLY A 48 3.64 4.19 -8.09
N ASP A 49 2.59 3.55 -7.59
CA ASP A 49 1.36 4.18 -7.09
C ASP A 49 1.46 4.61 -5.61
N TRP A 50 2.63 4.47 -5.00
CA TRP A 50 2.83 4.68 -3.56
C TRP A 50 2.42 6.08 -3.10
N ASP A 51 2.85 7.13 -3.80
CA ASP A 51 2.61 8.51 -3.37
C ASP A 51 1.12 8.88 -3.44
N ALA A 52 0.43 8.40 -4.48
CA ALA A 52 -1.01 8.57 -4.63
C ALA A 52 -1.77 7.83 -3.52
N TYR A 53 -1.40 6.58 -3.25
CA TYR A 53 -1.98 5.80 -2.16
C TYR A 53 -1.73 6.46 -0.80
N TRP A 54 -0.50 6.91 -0.53
CA TRP A 54 -0.13 7.52 0.74
C TRP A 54 -0.92 8.80 1.00
N THR A 55 -1.05 9.66 -0.02
CA THR A 55 -1.88 10.88 0.05
C THR A 55 -3.33 10.55 0.38
N PHE A 56 -3.90 9.56 -0.31
CA PHE A 56 -5.26 9.09 -0.03
C PHE A 56 -5.39 8.56 1.40
N HIS A 57 -4.46 7.72 1.84
CA HIS A 57 -4.46 7.12 3.18
C HIS A 57 -4.40 8.18 4.27
N CYS A 58 -3.50 9.18 4.16
CA CYS A 58 -3.40 10.29 5.09
C CYS A 58 -4.71 11.09 5.18
N ARG A 59 -5.35 11.41 4.05
CA ARG A 59 -6.65 12.09 4.02
C ARG A 59 -7.75 11.28 4.71
N GLN A 60 -7.80 9.98 4.43
CA GLN A 60 -8.77 9.07 5.03
C GLN A 60 -8.57 8.97 6.55
N GLN A 61 -7.30 8.89 7.00
CA GLN A 61 -6.94 8.84 8.41
C GLN A 61 -7.31 10.15 9.12
N ALA A 62 -6.99 11.30 8.52
CA ALA A 62 -7.35 12.62 9.05
C ALA A 62 -8.87 12.76 9.21
N SER A 63 -9.63 12.33 8.19
CA SER A 63 -11.10 12.33 8.24
C SER A 63 -11.66 11.47 9.38
N ARG A 64 -11.06 10.30 9.63
CA ARG A 64 -11.45 9.39 10.72
C ARG A 64 -11.14 9.97 12.11
N SER A 65 -9.98 10.60 12.26
CA SER A 65 -9.51 11.11 13.55
C SER A 65 -10.12 12.46 13.92
N TYR A 66 -10.28 13.37 12.95
CA TYR A 66 -10.63 14.78 13.18
C TYR A 66 -11.94 15.21 12.52
N GLY A 67 -12.60 14.33 11.77
CA GLY A 67 -13.83 14.62 11.03
C GLY A 67 -13.60 15.18 9.62
N PRO A 68 -14.65 15.30 8.80
CA PRO A 68 -14.54 15.61 7.37
C PRO A 68 -13.99 17.01 7.05
N ALA A 69 -14.03 17.97 7.99
CA ALA A 69 -13.49 19.31 7.79
C ALA A 69 -11.94 19.34 7.75
N ALA A 70 -11.27 18.35 8.33
CA ALA A 70 -9.81 18.24 8.41
C ALA A 70 -9.14 17.97 7.04
N VAL A 71 -9.91 17.60 6.02
CA VAL A 71 -9.38 17.17 4.71
C VAL A 71 -8.92 18.36 3.85
N LEU A 72 -9.33 19.59 4.18
CA LEU A 72 -9.12 20.78 3.34
C LEU A 72 -7.90 21.62 3.71
N THR A 73 -7.27 21.40 4.86
CA THR A 73 -6.28 22.33 5.41
C THR A 73 -5.09 21.61 6.01
N ALA A 74 -3.94 21.78 5.35
CA ALA A 74 -2.60 21.43 5.82
C ALA A 74 -2.33 19.92 6.06
N PRO A 75 -1.06 19.52 6.10
CA PRO A 75 -0.66 18.20 6.61
C PRO A 75 -1.27 17.96 7.99
N PRO A 76 -1.79 16.74 8.27
CA PRO A 76 -2.52 16.43 9.50
C PRO A 76 -1.71 16.71 10.77
N GLU A 77 -0.38 16.71 10.70
CA GLU A 77 0.51 17.12 11.77
C GLU A 77 0.34 18.59 12.19
N LEU A 78 0.08 19.52 11.25
CA LEU A 78 -0.17 20.92 11.57
C LEU A 78 -1.56 21.09 12.21
N LEU A 79 -2.56 20.39 11.70
CA LEU A 79 -3.91 20.41 12.26
C LEU A 79 -3.94 19.80 13.69
N ALA A 80 -3.16 18.73 13.92
CA ALA A 80 -3.03 18.10 15.24
C ALA A 80 -2.37 19.04 16.26
N LEU A 81 -1.40 19.86 15.83
CA LEU A 81 -0.77 20.86 16.68
C LEU A 81 -1.71 22.03 16.98
N GLU A 82 -2.48 22.50 16.00
CA GLU A 82 -3.46 23.58 16.16
C GLU A 82 -4.65 23.19 17.05
N THR A 83 -5.08 21.93 16.99
CA THR A 83 -6.19 21.43 17.83
C THR A 83 -5.76 21.04 19.25
N ALA A 84 -4.47 20.86 19.49
CA ALA A 84 -3.90 20.55 20.80
C ALA A 84 -3.45 21.79 21.60
N ALA A 85 -3.50 22.98 21.00
CA ALA A 85 -3.19 24.28 21.62
C ALA A 85 -4.47 24.97 22.11
#